data_AF-A0A498QNK2-F1
#
_entry.id   AF-A0A498QNK2-F1
#
_cell.length_a   1.000
_cell.length_b   1.000
_cell.length_c   1.000
_cell.angle_alpha   90.00
_cell.angle_beta   90.00
_cell.angle_gamma   90.00
#
_symmetry.space_group_name_H-M   'P 1'
#
loop_
_entity.id
_entity.type
_entity.pdbx_description
1 polymer ?
#
loop_
_entity_poly.entity_id
_entity_poly.type
_entity_poly.pdbx_seq_one_letter_code
_entity_poly.pdbx_strand_id
1 'polypeptide(L)'
;MTKSLPGTPDLQPEATPEATCVPMRWTRRIQSTVTGAGVKVIPWIPAPAKRLLTRGRSVVIDGNTLDPTLQLMLSGMRAVGLDGLVIDDDPAASRATMRESLLGFGGPQIHVEVEELTLPGPAGDIRARHYRAPGGVAAPLLVFYHGGGWVIGDLDTHDAVCRLTCRDAGIHVLSVDYRLAPEHHAPAGIDDAFAAFMWAYAHADELGAVPGRIAVGGDSAGGNLAAVVCQLAKHSGGPAPVLQWLIYPRTDFTAQTRSLSLFARGFLLTKRDIDWFQAKYLRGSGIDPTDPRVSPLRAESLSGLPPALIVVAGFDPLRDEGEQYAAALRAAGTAVDLRCEGSLTHGFLNLFPLGGASATATSELISALRAHLSRV
;
A
#
# COMPACT_ATOMS: atom_id res chain seq x y z
N MET A 1 14.21 69.72 34.27
CA MET A 1 13.34 70.91 34.44
C MET A 1 13.14 71.50 33.03
N THR A 2 11.95 71.82 32.52
CA THR A 2 10.65 72.03 33.18
C THR A 2 9.47 71.71 32.24
N LYS A 3 8.52 70.93 32.77
CA LYS A 3 7.05 71.06 32.71
C LYS A 3 6.27 71.01 31.38
N SER A 4 5.16 70.26 31.46
CA SER A 4 4.20 69.92 30.40
C SER A 4 2.84 70.62 30.60
N LEU A 5 1.87 70.30 29.71
CA LEU A 5 0.38 70.34 29.80
C LEU A 5 -0.28 71.35 28.81
N PRO A 6 -1.54 71.13 28.35
CA PRO A 6 -2.33 69.90 28.06
C PRO A 6 -2.84 69.86 26.57
N GLY A 7 -3.72 68.99 26.06
CA GLY A 7 -4.30 67.71 26.53
C GLY A 7 -5.77 67.47 26.10
N THR A 8 -6.03 66.81 24.96
CA THR A 8 -7.37 66.41 24.41
C THR A 8 -7.23 65.21 23.45
N PRO A 9 -8.27 64.36 23.21
CA PRO A 9 -8.53 63.17 24.03
C PRO A 9 -8.37 61.83 23.27
N ASP A 10 -8.44 60.72 24.02
CA ASP A 10 -8.39 59.35 23.48
C ASP A 10 -9.48 59.05 22.44
N LEU A 11 -9.07 58.36 21.36
CA LEU A 11 -9.96 57.59 20.50
C LEU A 11 -9.55 56.13 20.55
N GLN A 12 -10.33 55.32 21.24
CA GLN A 12 -10.20 53.86 21.21
C GLN A 12 -10.60 53.33 19.83
N PRO A 13 -9.86 52.38 19.23
CA PRO A 13 -10.39 51.58 18.12
C PRO A 13 -11.51 50.67 18.64
N GLU A 14 -12.60 50.61 17.90
CA GLU A 14 -13.79 49.83 18.26
C GLU A 14 -13.51 48.33 18.39
N ALA A 15 -14.18 47.68 19.34
CA ALA A 15 -14.16 46.23 19.46
C ALA A 15 -14.83 45.59 18.24
N THR A 16 -14.08 44.80 17.47
CA THR A 16 -14.66 43.92 16.45
C THR A 16 -15.44 42.80 17.13
N PRO A 17 -16.63 42.42 16.61
CA PRO A 17 -17.43 41.37 17.23
C PRO A 17 -16.71 40.02 17.13
N GLU A 18 -16.82 39.22 18.20
CA GLU A 18 -16.23 37.88 18.28
C GLU A 18 -16.69 37.03 17.08
N ALA A 19 -15.76 36.71 16.19
CA ALA A 19 -15.99 35.71 15.16
C ALA A 19 -16.18 34.36 15.87
N THR A 20 -17.45 33.91 15.95
CA THR A 20 -17.84 32.66 16.59
C THR A 20 -16.98 31.51 16.07
N CYS A 21 -16.08 31.01 16.91
CA CYS A 21 -15.14 29.96 16.54
C CYS A 21 -15.88 28.63 16.38
N VAL A 22 -16.34 28.36 15.15
CA VAL A 22 -16.88 27.04 14.79
C VAL A 22 -15.75 26.03 14.96
N PRO A 23 -15.89 25.00 15.83
CA PRO A 23 -14.76 24.13 16.12
C PRO A 23 -14.32 23.38 14.85
N MET A 24 -13.03 23.43 14.51
CA MET A 24 -12.45 22.83 13.28
C MET A 24 -12.75 21.33 13.09
N ARG A 25 -13.22 20.63 14.14
CA ARG A 25 -13.73 19.26 14.08
C ARG A 25 -15.04 19.12 13.28
N TRP A 26 -15.89 20.14 13.26
CA TRP A 26 -17.17 20.12 12.52
C TRP A 26 -16.99 20.30 11.02
N THR A 27 -16.13 21.22 10.59
CA THR A 27 -15.81 21.43 9.17
C THR A 27 -15.14 20.21 8.55
N ARG A 28 -14.17 19.58 9.24
CA ARG A 28 -13.58 18.29 8.79
C ARG A 28 -14.64 17.18 8.62
N ARG A 29 -15.58 17.01 9.57
CA ARG A 29 -16.66 16.01 9.48
C ARG A 29 -17.63 16.24 8.33
N ILE A 30 -17.98 17.49 8.04
CA ILE A 30 -18.87 17.81 6.90
C ILE A 30 -18.13 17.57 5.58
N GLN A 31 -16.85 17.97 5.49
CA GLN A 31 -16.00 17.62 4.33
C GLN A 31 -15.89 16.10 4.14
N SER A 32 -15.61 15.31 5.18
CA SER A 32 -15.45 13.85 5.00
C SER A 32 -16.77 13.13 4.70
N THR A 33 -17.90 13.62 5.21
CA THR A 33 -19.23 13.08 4.86
C THR A 33 -19.58 13.35 3.39
N VAL A 34 -19.37 14.58 2.90
CA VAL A 34 -19.64 14.95 1.49
C VAL A 34 -18.65 14.26 0.54
N THR A 35 -17.38 14.16 0.93
CA THR A 35 -16.35 13.47 0.13
C THR A 35 -16.61 11.97 0.07
N GLY A 36 -16.91 11.31 1.19
CA GLY A 36 -17.22 9.88 1.24
C GLY A 36 -18.49 9.50 0.48
N ALA A 37 -19.52 10.37 0.46
CA ALA A 37 -20.69 10.18 -0.37
C ALA A 37 -20.35 10.33 -1.87
N GLY A 38 -19.55 11.34 -2.24
CA GLY A 38 -19.13 11.57 -3.63
C GLY A 38 -18.28 10.43 -4.20
N VAL A 39 -17.35 9.87 -3.41
CA VAL A 39 -16.48 8.77 -3.85
C VAL A 39 -17.26 7.48 -4.12
N LYS A 40 -18.29 7.16 -3.34
CA LYS A 40 -19.15 5.98 -3.55
C LYS A 40 -19.95 6.02 -4.86
N VAL A 41 -20.11 7.21 -5.47
CA VAL A 41 -20.78 7.37 -6.78
C VAL A 41 -19.81 7.14 -7.95
N ILE A 42 -18.49 7.31 -7.74
CA ILE A 42 -17.46 7.20 -8.80
C ILE A 42 -17.54 5.90 -9.64
N PRO A 43 -17.80 4.70 -9.08
CA PRO A 43 -17.94 3.47 -9.88
C PRO A 43 -19.04 3.56 -10.94
N TRP A 44 -20.14 4.24 -10.61
CA TRP A 44 -21.38 4.30 -11.39
C TRP A 44 -21.37 5.37 -12.48
N ILE A 45 -20.39 6.29 -12.48
CA ILE A 45 -20.29 7.34 -13.50
C ILE A 45 -19.70 6.75 -14.79
N PRO A 46 -20.39 6.84 -15.95
CA PRO A 46 -19.86 6.36 -17.23
C PRO A 46 -18.55 7.05 -17.63
N ALA A 47 -17.65 6.33 -18.30
CA ALA A 47 -16.34 6.86 -18.71
C ALA A 47 -16.39 8.18 -19.52
N PRO A 48 -17.35 8.41 -20.44
CA PRO A 48 -17.49 9.72 -21.11
C PRO A 48 -17.83 10.86 -20.13
N ALA A 49 -18.68 10.60 -19.13
CA ALA A 49 -19.03 11.59 -18.11
C ALA A 49 -17.86 11.85 -17.14
N LYS A 50 -17.12 10.81 -16.73
CA LYS A 50 -15.85 10.97 -15.98
C LYS A 50 -14.87 11.89 -16.72
N ARG A 51 -14.68 11.67 -18.04
CA ARG A 51 -13.84 12.52 -18.89
C ARG A 51 -14.36 13.96 -18.99
N LEU A 52 -15.67 14.18 -19.08
CA LEU A 52 -16.25 15.52 -19.09
C LEU A 52 -15.95 16.28 -17.78
N LEU A 53 -16.10 15.62 -16.64
CA LEU A 53 -15.76 16.18 -15.32
C LEU A 53 -14.27 16.53 -15.19
N THR A 54 -13.38 15.78 -15.84
CA THR A 54 -11.93 16.10 -15.92
C THR A 54 -11.55 17.02 -17.10
N ARG A 55 -12.50 17.81 -17.62
CA ARG A 55 -12.33 18.78 -18.73
C ARG A 55 -11.89 18.15 -20.07
N GLY A 56 -12.24 16.89 -20.30
CA GLY A 56 -12.10 16.18 -21.57
C GLY A 56 -10.69 15.75 -21.96
N ARG A 57 -9.66 16.04 -21.14
CA ARG A 57 -8.25 15.73 -21.48
C ARG A 57 -7.85 14.37 -20.95
N SER A 58 -7.51 13.43 -21.82
CA SER A 58 -6.78 12.22 -21.42
C SER A 58 -5.34 12.56 -21.05
N VAL A 59 -4.83 11.99 -19.95
CA VAL A 59 -3.41 12.08 -19.59
C VAL A 59 -2.68 10.92 -20.25
N VAL A 60 -1.76 11.25 -21.18
CA VAL A 60 -0.93 10.26 -21.89
C VAL A 60 0.53 10.57 -21.61
N ILE A 61 1.24 9.61 -21.01
CA ILE A 61 2.67 9.72 -20.66
C ILE A 61 3.32 8.35 -20.91
N ASP A 62 4.51 8.34 -21.51
CA ASP A 62 5.29 7.11 -21.73
C ASP A 62 4.55 6.01 -22.53
N GLY A 63 3.69 6.41 -23.47
CA GLY A 63 2.83 5.50 -24.24
C GLY A 63 1.57 5.04 -23.50
N ASN A 64 1.51 5.22 -22.19
CA ASN A 64 0.37 4.85 -21.35
C ASN A 64 -0.70 5.94 -21.31
N THR A 65 -1.97 5.54 -21.19
CA THR A 65 -3.12 6.45 -20.98
C THR A 65 -3.75 6.17 -19.62
N LEU A 66 -3.84 7.21 -18.77
CA LEU A 66 -4.38 7.08 -17.41
C LEU A 66 -5.88 6.71 -17.43
N ASP A 67 -6.27 5.77 -16.57
CA ASP A 67 -7.68 5.40 -16.39
C ASP A 67 -8.54 6.62 -15.97
N PRO A 68 -9.72 6.85 -16.57
CA PRO A 68 -10.54 8.04 -16.31
C PRO A 68 -11.16 8.08 -14.89
N THR A 69 -11.26 6.94 -14.21
CA THR A 69 -11.69 6.83 -12.81
C THR A 69 -10.57 7.32 -11.88
N LEU A 70 -9.34 6.86 -12.10
CA LEU A 70 -8.17 7.34 -11.38
C LEU A 70 -7.91 8.82 -11.66
N GLN A 71 -8.05 9.27 -12.91
CA GLN A 71 -7.92 10.68 -13.25
C GLN A 71 -8.96 11.56 -12.53
N LEU A 72 -10.20 11.10 -12.40
CA LEU A 72 -11.24 11.81 -11.63
C LEU A 72 -10.90 11.84 -10.14
N MET A 73 -10.49 10.71 -9.56
CA MET A 73 -10.06 10.61 -8.16
C MET A 73 -8.91 11.58 -7.86
N LEU A 74 -7.82 11.53 -8.64
CA LEU A 74 -6.66 12.42 -8.50
C LEU A 74 -7.04 13.90 -8.66
N SER A 75 -7.98 14.22 -9.55
CA SER A 75 -8.48 15.60 -9.71
C SER A 75 -9.26 16.06 -8.48
N GLY A 76 -10.05 15.18 -7.87
CA GLY A 76 -10.77 15.44 -6.62
C GLY A 76 -9.84 15.62 -5.42
N MET A 77 -8.82 14.78 -5.28
CA MET A 77 -7.79 14.90 -4.24
C MET A 77 -7.11 16.27 -4.28
N ARG A 78 -6.60 16.68 -5.45
CA ARG A 78 -5.96 17.99 -5.63
C ARG A 78 -6.91 19.16 -5.32
N ALA A 79 -8.19 19.03 -5.64
CA ALA A 79 -9.20 20.05 -5.36
C ALA A 79 -9.45 20.27 -3.84
N VAL A 80 -9.10 19.29 -3.00
CA VAL A 80 -9.15 19.41 -1.53
C VAL A 80 -7.75 19.57 -0.89
N GLY A 81 -6.71 19.81 -1.69
CA GLY A 81 -5.33 20.04 -1.22
C GLY A 81 -4.52 18.77 -0.94
N LEU A 82 -4.98 17.60 -1.39
CA LEU A 82 -4.26 16.33 -1.26
C LEU A 82 -3.45 16.02 -2.53
N ASP A 83 -2.13 16.17 -2.42
CA ASP A 83 -1.17 15.97 -3.54
C ASP A 83 -0.34 14.68 -3.44
N GLY A 84 -0.43 13.93 -2.33
CA GLY A 84 0.35 12.73 -2.05
C GLY A 84 -0.27 11.85 -0.95
N LEU A 85 0.51 10.89 -0.43
CA LEU A 85 0.09 9.98 0.64
C LEU A 85 0.39 10.51 2.05
N VAL A 86 1.39 11.38 2.21
CA VAL A 86 1.81 11.92 3.52
C VAL A 86 1.05 13.20 3.86
N ILE A 87 0.42 13.20 5.04
CA ILE A 87 -0.39 14.31 5.58
C ILE A 87 0.39 15.02 6.70
N ASP A 88 0.53 16.34 6.59
CA ASP A 88 1.14 17.24 7.59
C ASP A 88 2.53 16.82 8.12
N ASP A 89 3.25 15.98 7.36
CA ASP A 89 4.50 15.29 7.74
C ASP A 89 4.43 14.44 9.03
N ASP A 90 3.21 14.10 9.45
CA ASP A 90 2.88 13.40 10.69
C ASP A 90 2.39 11.96 10.43
N PRO A 91 3.02 10.93 11.06
CA PRO A 91 2.59 9.55 10.94
C PRO A 91 1.14 9.30 11.41
N ALA A 92 0.70 9.92 12.51
CA ALA A 92 -0.63 9.66 13.05
C ALA A 92 -1.75 10.22 12.16
N ALA A 93 -1.60 11.44 11.65
CA ALA A 93 -2.48 12.04 10.66
C ALA A 93 -2.50 11.23 9.36
N SER A 94 -1.33 10.81 8.86
CA SER A 94 -1.21 10.02 7.64
C SER A 94 -1.90 8.64 7.77
N ARG A 95 -1.70 7.94 8.90
CA ARG A 95 -2.41 6.69 9.24
C ARG A 95 -3.93 6.90 9.27
N ALA A 96 -4.39 7.91 10.01
CA ALA A 96 -5.82 8.21 10.15
C ALA A 96 -6.49 8.56 8.81
N THR A 97 -5.84 9.37 7.97
CA THR A 97 -6.38 9.77 6.66
C THR A 97 -6.40 8.62 5.66
N MET A 98 -5.37 7.76 5.62
CA MET A 98 -5.39 6.55 4.79
C MET A 98 -6.56 5.64 5.18
N ARG A 99 -6.75 5.41 6.50
CA ARG A 99 -7.83 4.61 7.05
C ARG A 99 -9.21 5.20 6.72
N GLU A 100 -9.44 6.48 6.98
CA GLU A 100 -10.71 7.15 6.65
C GLU A 100 -11.03 7.09 5.15
N SER A 101 -10.00 7.24 4.30
CA SER A 101 -10.16 7.20 2.83
C SER A 101 -10.53 5.80 2.33
N LEU A 102 -9.77 4.77 2.68
CA LEU A 102 -9.96 3.41 2.17
C LEU A 102 -11.25 2.77 2.69
N LEU A 103 -11.58 2.94 3.97
CA LEU A 103 -12.88 2.50 4.50
C LEU A 103 -14.04 3.36 3.93
N GLY A 104 -13.78 4.60 3.56
CA GLY A 104 -14.74 5.53 2.97
C GLY A 104 -15.22 5.14 1.57
N PHE A 105 -14.41 4.40 0.79
CA PHE A 105 -14.72 4.05 -0.61
C PHE A 105 -15.98 3.19 -0.77
N GLY A 106 -16.39 2.43 0.26
CA GLY A 106 -17.68 1.72 0.27
C GLY A 106 -17.85 0.68 -0.84
N GLY A 107 -16.83 -0.16 -1.05
CA GLY A 107 -16.84 -1.24 -2.04
C GLY A 107 -17.88 -2.34 -1.79
N PRO A 108 -17.90 -3.37 -2.64
CA PRO A 108 -18.81 -4.50 -2.48
C PRO A 108 -18.62 -5.17 -1.11
N GLN A 109 -19.71 -5.61 -0.49
CA GLN A 109 -19.64 -6.47 0.69
C GLN A 109 -19.10 -7.84 0.26
N ILE A 110 -17.90 -8.19 0.73
CA ILE A 110 -17.23 -9.46 0.40
C ILE A 110 -17.31 -10.35 1.63
N HIS A 111 -18.22 -11.32 1.60
CA HIS A 111 -18.41 -12.26 2.70
C HIS A 111 -17.43 -13.43 2.58
N VAL A 112 -16.55 -13.54 3.57
CA VAL A 112 -15.67 -14.67 3.87
C VAL A 112 -15.64 -14.83 5.39
N GLU A 113 -15.33 -16.02 5.88
CA GLU A 113 -15.10 -16.25 7.31
C GLU A 113 -13.77 -15.62 7.73
N VAL A 114 -13.76 -14.94 8.88
CA VAL A 114 -12.62 -14.13 9.36
C VAL A 114 -12.38 -14.37 10.83
N GLU A 115 -11.11 -14.51 11.19
CA GLU A 115 -10.61 -14.75 12.53
C GLU A 115 -9.48 -13.76 12.84
N GLU A 116 -9.60 -13.01 13.94
CA GLU A 116 -8.51 -12.19 14.48
C GLU A 116 -7.56 -13.12 15.24
N LEU A 117 -6.27 -13.07 14.93
CA LEU A 117 -5.23 -13.89 15.52
C LEU A 117 -4.15 -13.03 16.17
N THR A 118 -3.45 -13.63 17.13
CA THR A 118 -2.26 -13.07 17.76
C THR A 118 -1.14 -14.09 17.63
N LEU A 119 -0.06 -13.69 16.96
CA LEU A 119 1.09 -14.55 16.64
C LEU A 119 2.28 -14.18 17.54
N PRO A 120 3.09 -15.14 18.00
CA PRO A 120 4.32 -14.84 18.73
C PRO A 120 5.34 -14.16 17.81
N GLY A 121 5.71 -12.92 18.14
CA GLY A 121 6.73 -12.15 17.41
C GLY A 121 8.04 -11.95 18.17
N PRO A 122 9.10 -11.47 17.49
CA PRO A 122 10.45 -11.36 18.05
C PRO A 122 10.59 -10.28 19.13
N ALA A 123 9.62 -9.36 19.26
CA ALA A 123 9.61 -8.29 20.27
C ALA A 123 8.25 -8.16 20.98
N GLY A 124 7.47 -9.24 21.01
CA GLY A 124 6.09 -9.27 21.50
C GLY A 124 5.11 -9.74 20.42
N ASP A 125 3.84 -9.71 20.77
CA ASP A 125 2.74 -10.23 19.95
C ASP A 125 2.53 -9.44 18.65
N ILE A 126 2.40 -10.15 17.53
CA ILE A 126 2.02 -9.62 16.21
C ILE A 126 0.54 -9.91 15.99
N ARG A 127 -0.27 -8.88 15.74
CA ARG A 127 -1.67 -9.10 15.35
C ARG A 127 -1.73 -9.59 13.91
N ALA A 128 -2.69 -10.47 13.62
CA ALA A 128 -2.96 -10.93 12.28
C ALA A 128 -4.46 -11.13 12.07
N ARG A 129 -4.88 -11.18 10.81
CA ARG A 129 -6.25 -11.52 10.42
C ARG A 129 -6.23 -12.64 9.40
N HIS A 130 -6.84 -13.76 9.77
CA HIS A 130 -6.99 -14.92 8.92
C HIS A 130 -8.35 -14.85 8.22
N TYR A 131 -8.34 -15.01 6.89
CA TYR A 131 -9.51 -15.13 6.04
C TYR A 131 -9.55 -16.57 5.52
N ARG A 132 -10.58 -17.33 5.88
CA ARG A 132 -10.68 -18.76 5.59
C ARG A 132 -11.21 -18.98 4.17
N ALA A 133 -10.54 -19.88 3.43
CA ALA A 133 -10.90 -20.22 2.06
C ALA A 133 -12.35 -20.71 1.95
N PRO A 134 -13.12 -20.30 0.92
CA PRO A 134 -14.49 -20.76 0.74
C PRO A 134 -14.55 -22.26 0.43
N GLY A 135 -15.56 -22.94 0.98
CA GLY A 135 -15.88 -24.34 0.67
C GLY A 135 -15.38 -25.40 1.65
N GLY A 136 -14.59 -25.03 2.68
CA GLY A 136 -14.22 -25.94 3.77
C GLY A 136 -13.27 -27.08 3.38
N VAL A 137 -12.56 -26.95 2.26
CA VAL A 137 -11.53 -27.88 1.79
C VAL A 137 -10.16 -27.20 1.95
N ALA A 138 -9.14 -27.98 2.31
CA ALA A 138 -7.79 -27.45 2.50
C ALA A 138 -7.26 -26.79 1.22
N ALA A 139 -6.81 -25.54 1.34
CA ALA A 139 -6.34 -24.71 0.23
C ALA A 139 -4.94 -24.13 0.51
N PRO A 140 -4.23 -23.60 -0.50
CA PRO A 140 -3.02 -22.81 -0.27
C PRO A 140 -3.25 -21.64 0.69
N LEU A 141 -2.19 -21.16 1.33
CA LEU A 141 -2.20 -19.97 2.18
C LEU A 141 -1.33 -18.87 1.56
N LEU A 142 -1.84 -17.64 1.55
CA LEU A 142 -1.07 -16.43 1.31
C LEU A 142 -0.82 -15.71 2.62
N VAL A 143 0.43 -15.56 3.04
CA VAL A 143 0.81 -14.58 4.07
C VAL A 143 0.93 -13.22 3.39
N PHE A 144 0.09 -12.27 3.79
CA PHE A 144 -0.04 -10.96 3.13
C PHE A 144 0.48 -9.83 4.03
N TYR A 145 1.38 -9.02 3.49
CA TYR A 145 1.90 -7.82 4.13
C TYR A 145 1.31 -6.59 3.43
N HIS A 146 0.74 -5.68 4.22
CA HIS A 146 0.08 -4.50 3.68
C HIS A 146 1.07 -3.45 3.14
N GLY A 147 0.62 -2.61 2.20
CA GLY A 147 1.35 -1.43 1.77
C GLY A 147 1.29 -0.27 2.77
N GLY A 148 2.00 0.82 2.44
CA GLY A 148 2.02 2.05 3.26
C GLY A 148 3.40 2.52 3.72
N GLY A 149 4.46 2.25 2.94
CA GLY A 149 5.80 2.82 3.19
C GLY A 149 6.36 2.51 4.58
N TRP A 150 6.03 1.33 5.15
CA TRP A 150 6.39 0.87 6.50
C TRP A 150 5.97 1.79 7.66
N VAL A 151 5.12 2.80 7.40
CA VAL A 151 4.74 3.83 8.38
C VAL A 151 3.21 3.97 8.50
N ILE A 152 2.49 3.74 7.41
CA ILE A 152 1.02 3.75 7.35
C ILE A 152 0.50 2.40 6.87
N GLY A 153 -0.83 2.25 6.85
CA GLY A 153 -1.49 0.96 6.66
C GLY A 153 -1.74 0.23 7.97
N ASP A 154 -2.69 -0.70 7.94
CA ASP A 154 -3.09 -1.62 9.01
C ASP A 154 -3.96 -2.75 8.41
N LEU A 155 -4.37 -3.73 9.22
CA LEU A 155 -5.26 -4.83 8.79
C LEU A 155 -6.57 -4.38 8.10
N ASP A 156 -7.14 -3.24 8.48
CA ASP A 156 -8.44 -2.78 7.97
C ASP A 156 -8.33 -1.99 6.66
N THR A 157 -7.23 -1.25 6.47
CA THR A 157 -6.94 -0.58 5.19
C THR A 157 -6.85 -1.54 4.01
N HIS A 158 -6.46 -2.80 4.25
CA HIS A 158 -6.31 -3.84 3.23
C HIS A 158 -7.33 -4.98 3.37
N ASP A 159 -8.31 -4.84 4.28
CA ASP A 159 -9.32 -5.87 4.55
C ASP A 159 -10.13 -6.22 3.29
N ALA A 160 -10.56 -5.21 2.53
CA ALA A 160 -11.33 -5.41 1.32
C ALA A 160 -10.58 -6.24 0.24
N VAL A 161 -9.27 -6.02 0.06
CA VAL A 161 -8.48 -6.80 -0.91
C VAL A 161 -8.12 -8.19 -0.39
N CYS A 162 -7.87 -8.35 0.90
CA CYS A 162 -7.63 -9.67 1.49
C CYS A 162 -8.87 -10.56 1.39
N ARG A 163 -10.07 -10.02 1.66
CA ARG A 163 -11.35 -10.70 1.45
C ARG A 163 -11.56 -11.07 -0.02
N LEU A 164 -11.31 -10.13 -0.94
CA LEU A 164 -11.45 -10.36 -2.38
C LEU A 164 -10.53 -11.49 -2.86
N THR A 165 -9.27 -11.43 -2.45
CA THR A 165 -8.24 -12.43 -2.77
C THR A 165 -8.61 -13.81 -2.24
N CYS A 166 -8.98 -13.89 -0.95
CA CYS A 166 -9.42 -15.13 -0.31
C CYS A 166 -10.59 -15.79 -1.07
N ARG A 167 -11.64 -15.00 -1.38
CA ARG A 167 -12.83 -15.48 -2.09
C ARG A 167 -12.53 -15.91 -3.52
N ASP A 168 -11.87 -15.06 -4.31
CA ASP A 168 -11.78 -15.24 -5.77
C ASP A 168 -10.60 -16.11 -6.20
N ALA A 169 -9.50 -16.14 -5.44
CA ALA A 169 -8.46 -17.15 -5.64
C ALA A 169 -8.82 -18.50 -4.99
N GLY A 170 -9.75 -18.54 -4.03
CA GLY A 170 -10.12 -19.77 -3.32
C GLY A 170 -8.99 -20.27 -2.41
N ILE A 171 -8.36 -19.35 -1.68
CA ILE A 171 -7.18 -19.60 -0.84
C ILE A 171 -7.37 -18.98 0.55
N HIS A 172 -6.61 -19.45 1.53
CA HIS A 172 -6.51 -18.76 2.81
C HIS A 172 -5.65 -17.50 2.64
N VAL A 173 -5.95 -16.46 3.40
CA VAL A 173 -5.10 -15.27 3.52
C VAL A 173 -4.83 -15.01 4.99
N LEU A 174 -3.57 -14.81 5.38
CA LEU A 174 -3.16 -14.36 6.70
C LEU A 174 -2.53 -12.97 6.54
N SER A 175 -3.32 -11.93 6.80
CA SER A 175 -2.83 -10.54 6.77
C SER A 175 -2.12 -10.20 8.08
N VAL A 176 -0.95 -9.56 8.00
CA VAL A 176 -0.06 -9.32 9.15
C VAL A 176 0.00 -7.84 9.52
N ASP A 177 -0.20 -7.52 10.81
CA ASP A 177 -0.14 -6.17 11.42
C ASP A 177 1.29 -5.94 11.97
N TYR A 178 2.28 -5.86 11.07
CA TYR A 178 3.69 -5.79 11.43
C TYR A 178 4.07 -4.42 12.04
N ARG A 179 5.10 -4.36 12.90
CA ARG A 179 5.52 -3.11 13.55
C ARG A 179 5.93 -2.04 12.54
N LEU A 180 5.38 -0.84 12.73
CA LEU A 180 5.58 0.32 11.85
C LEU A 180 6.63 1.30 12.39
N ALA A 181 7.29 1.97 11.45
CA ALA A 181 8.13 3.12 11.70
C ALA A 181 7.28 4.41 11.87
N PRO A 182 7.79 5.47 12.52
CA PRO A 182 9.12 5.61 13.14
C PRO A 182 9.24 4.99 14.54
N GLU A 183 8.16 4.46 15.13
CA GLU A 183 8.20 3.81 16.45
C GLU A 183 9.11 2.58 16.43
N HIS A 184 9.12 1.85 15.31
CA HIS A 184 9.96 0.69 15.07
C HIS A 184 10.62 0.82 13.68
N HIS A 185 11.84 1.36 13.63
CA HIS A 185 12.64 1.43 12.41
C HIS A 185 12.98 0.03 11.84
N ALA A 186 13.48 -0.02 10.60
CA ALA A 186 14.09 -1.24 10.07
C ALA A 186 15.15 -1.81 11.06
N PRO A 187 15.24 -3.14 11.24
CA PRO A 187 14.54 -4.19 10.52
C PRO A 187 13.23 -4.66 11.18
N ALA A 188 12.68 -3.98 12.18
CA ALA A 188 11.60 -4.50 13.04
C ALA A 188 10.40 -5.13 12.28
N GLY A 189 9.83 -4.43 11.29
CA GLY A 189 8.74 -4.97 10.48
C GLY A 189 9.13 -6.11 9.53
N ILE A 190 10.42 -6.24 9.16
CA ILE A 190 10.96 -7.38 8.42
C ILE A 190 11.04 -8.61 9.32
N ASP A 191 11.52 -8.43 10.55
CA ASP A 191 11.61 -9.51 11.54
C ASP A 191 10.21 -10.06 11.85
N ASP A 192 9.21 -9.18 11.98
CA ASP A 192 7.80 -9.57 12.19
C ASP A 192 7.22 -10.29 10.97
N ALA A 193 7.47 -9.79 9.76
CA ALA A 193 7.01 -10.41 8.52
C ALA A 193 7.59 -11.84 8.36
N PHE A 194 8.88 -12.01 8.65
CA PHE A 194 9.54 -13.32 8.62
C PHE A 194 9.02 -14.25 9.72
N ALA A 195 8.84 -13.76 10.95
CA ALA A 195 8.25 -14.53 12.04
C ALA A 195 6.83 -15.01 11.73
N ALA A 196 5.99 -14.14 11.15
CA ALA A 196 4.64 -14.48 10.74
C ALA A 196 4.61 -15.55 9.64
N PHE A 197 5.51 -15.50 8.65
CA PHE A 197 5.66 -16.56 7.65
C PHE A 197 6.09 -17.90 8.28
N MET A 198 7.10 -17.88 9.16
CA MET A 198 7.59 -19.09 9.84
C MET A 198 6.51 -19.72 10.72
N TRP A 199 5.72 -18.89 11.43
CA TRP A 199 4.56 -19.34 12.21
C TRP A 199 3.49 -19.94 11.31
N ALA A 200 3.11 -19.26 10.23
CA ALA A 200 2.12 -19.77 9.27
C ALA A 200 2.53 -21.12 8.66
N TYR A 201 3.83 -21.34 8.46
CA TYR A 201 4.37 -22.64 8.00
C TYR A 201 4.25 -23.75 9.04
N ALA A 202 4.53 -23.45 10.31
CA ALA A 202 4.38 -24.42 11.40
C ALA A 202 2.91 -24.76 11.70
N HIS A 203 2.00 -23.79 11.54
CA HIS A 203 0.57 -23.90 11.91
C HIS A 203 -0.37 -24.04 10.71
N ALA A 204 0.13 -24.50 9.56
CA ALA A 204 -0.65 -24.58 8.31
C ALA A 204 -1.94 -25.41 8.46
N ASP A 205 -1.86 -26.60 9.07
CA ASP A 205 -3.03 -27.47 9.30
C ASP A 205 -4.09 -26.83 10.22
N GLU A 206 -3.67 -26.07 11.24
CA GLU A 206 -4.57 -25.37 12.18
C GLU A 206 -5.34 -24.23 11.49
N LEU A 207 -4.70 -23.58 10.52
CA LEU A 207 -5.34 -22.59 9.63
C LEU A 207 -6.26 -23.26 8.59
N GLY A 208 -6.25 -24.58 8.47
CA GLY A 208 -6.94 -25.32 7.41
C GLY A 208 -6.23 -25.24 6.05
N ALA A 209 -5.00 -24.72 6.02
CA ALA A 209 -4.20 -24.62 4.82
C ALA A 209 -3.47 -25.93 4.51
N VAL A 210 -3.12 -26.17 3.26
CA VAL A 210 -2.30 -27.34 2.88
C VAL A 210 -0.85 -27.13 3.33
N PRO A 211 -0.26 -28.01 4.17
CA PRO A 211 1.13 -27.90 4.60
C PRO A 211 2.11 -27.79 3.44
N GLY A 212 3.10 -26.92 3.59
CA GLY A 212 4.10 -26.64 2.56
C GLY A 212 3.62 -25.76 1.39
N ARG A 213 2.31 -25.52 1.20
CA ARG A 213 1.77 -24.72 0.09
C ARG A 213 1.46 -23.28 0.51
N ILE A 214 2.48 -22.60 1.01
CA ILE A 214 2.38 -21.22 1.54
C ILE A 214 3.12 -20.25 0.62
N ALA A 215 2.40 -19.25 0.13
CA ALA A 215 2.96 -18.12 -0.58
C ALA A 215 3.11 -16.91 0.33
N VAL A 216 3.98 -15.98 -0.07
CA VAL A 216 4.07 -14.65 0.53
C VAL A 216 3.70 -13.60 -0.51
N GLY A 217 3.12 -12.49 -0.07
CA GLY A 217 2.82 -11.39 -0.98
C GLY A 217 2.48 -10.10 -0.25
N GLY A 218 2.34 -9.04 -1.03
CA GLY A 218 2.06 -7.72 -0.48
C GLY A 218 2.23 -6.65 -1.54
N ASP A 219 1.78 -5.44 -1.20
CA ASP A 219 1.82 -4.30 -2.11
C ASP A 219 2.74 -3.18 -1.61
N SER A 220 3.46 -2.52 -2.52
CA SER A 220 4.39 -1.42 -2.19
C SER A 220 5.47 -1.86 -1.18
N ALA A 221 5.42 -1.33 0.05
CA ALA A 221 6.22 -1.75 1.19
C ALA A 221 5.97 -3.21 1.61
N GLY A 222 4.74 -3.71 1.52
CA GLY A 222 4.43 -5.12 1.76
C GLY A 222 5.02 -6.03 0.68
N GLY A 223 5.11 -5.55 -0.56
CA GLY A 223 5.81 -6.24 -1.65
C GLY A 223 7.32 -6.31 -1.41
N ASN A 224 7.92 -5.27 -0.83
CA ASN A 224 9.30 -5.30 -0.34
C ASN A 224 9.49 -6.36 0.75
N LEU A 225 8.62 -6.37 1.77
CA LEU A 225 8.66 -7.36 2.87
C LEU A 225 8.54 -8.79 2.32
N ALA A 226 7.62 -9.07 1.39
CA ALA A 226 7.47 -10.38 0.77
C ALA A 226 8.75 -10.84 0.05
N ALA A 227 9.38 -9.96 -0.74
CA ALA A 227 10.64 -10.25 -1.43
C ALA A 227 11.79 -10.54 -0.44
N VAL A 228 11.89 -9.77 0.65
CA VAL A 228 12.91 -9.96 1.69
C VAL A 228 12.67 -11.25 2.49
N VAL A 229 11.42 -11.59 2.82
CA VAL A 229 11.06 -12.85 3.48
C VAL A 229 11.52 -14.06 2.65
N CYS A 230 11.39 -14.03 1.32
CA CYS A 230 11.95 -15.08 0.45
C CYS A 230 13.47 -15.20 0.56
N GLN A 231 14.20 -14.09 0.69
CA GLN A 231 15.66 -14.10 0.84
C GLN A 231 16.08 -14.62 2.23
N LEU A 232 15.38 -14.23 3.29
CA LEU A 232 15.61 -14.73 4.65
C LEU A 232 15.29 -16.23 4.78
N ALA A 233 14.20 -16.69 4.18
CA ALA A 233 13.84 -18.11 4.08
C ALA A 233 14.96 -18.93 3.40
N LYS A 234 15.44 -18.49 2.23
CA LYS A 234 16.61 -19.08 1.56
C LYS A 234 17.86 -19.08 2.45
N HIS A 235 18.17 -17.96 3.10
CA HIS A 235 19.41 -17.80 3.88
C HIS A 235 19.43 -18.64 5.17
N SER A 236 18.28 -18.80 5.82
CA SER A 236 18.13 -19.65 7.02
C SER A 236 18.19 -21.15 6.73
N GLY A 237 18.08 -21.59 5.48
CA GLY A 237 17.92 -23.00 5.11
C GLY A 237 16.60 -23.61 5.59
N GLY A 238 15.64 -22.76 5.99
CA GLY A 238 14.33 -23.16 6.50
C GLY A 238 13.30 -23.42 5.39
N PRO A 239 11.99 -23.44 5.75
CA PRO A 239 10.93 -23.53 4.75
C PRO A 239 10.93 -22.33 3.83
N ALA A 240 10.72 -22.56 2.53
CA ALA A 240 10.62 -21.50 1.52
C ALA A 240 9.15 -21.28 1.10
N PRO A 241 8.72 -20.03 0.81
CA PRO A 241 7.43 -19.79 0.18
C PRO A 241 7.36 -20.48 -1.19
N VAL A 242 6.19 -20.98 -1.61
CA VAL A 242 6.02 -21.59 -2.96
C VAL A 242 5.85 -20.57 -4.08
N LEU A 243 5.54 -19.31 -3.74
CA LEU A 243 5.34 -18.19 -4.65
C LEU A 243 5.59 -16.88 -3.89
N GLN A 244 6.14 -15.87 -4.58
CA GLN A 244 6.17 -14.49 -4.13
C GLN A 244 5.27 -13.62 -5.01
N TRP A 245 4.21 -13.03 -4.45
CA TRP A 245 3.27 -12.14 -5.15
C TRP A 245 3.57 -10.68 -4.82
N LEU A 246 4.29 -10.02 -5.72
CA LEU A 246 4.86 -8.69 -5.49
C LEU A 246 4.11 -7.62 -6.29
N ILE A 247 3.37 -6.78 -5.58
CA ILE A 247 2.49 -5.79 -6.19
C ILE A 247 3.13 -4.41 -6.09
N TYR A 248 3.56 -3.85 -7.22
CA TYR A 248 4.34 -2.59 -7.34
C TYR A 248 5.42 -2.40 -6.24
N PRO A 249 6.31 -3.39 -6.01
CA PRO A 249 7.20 -3.40 -4.86
C PRO A 249 8.26 -2.30 -4.91
N ARG A 250 8.62 -1.74 -3.74
CA ARG A 250 9.93 -1.08 -3.58
C ARG A 250 11.00 -2.19 -3.52
N THR A 251 12.09 -2.04 -4.25
CA THR A 251 13.15 -3.07 -4.33
C THR A 251 14.57 -2.51 -4.19
N ASP A 252 14.75 -1.19 -4.35
CA ASP A 252 16.03 -0.52 -4.14
C ASP A 252 15.87 0.91 -3.58
N PHE A 253 16.25 1.11 -2.31
CA PHE A 253 16.26 2.41 -1.66
C PHE A 253 17.29 3.40 -2.23
N THR A 254 18.21 2.94 -3.08
CA THR A 254 19.18 3.78 -3.82
C THR A 254 18.78 4.07 -5.26
N ALA A 255 17.62 3.57 -5.71
CA ALA A 255 17.18 3.64 -7.11
C ALA A 255 17.11 5.09 -7.64
N GLN A 256 17.68 5.29 -8.83
CA GLN A 256 17.60 6.53 -9.62
C GLN A 256 17.04 6.22 -11.00
N THR A 257 15.76 5.86 -11.07
CA THR A 257 15.11 5.41 -12.30
C THR A 257 14.41 6.53 -13.07
N ARG A 258 14.06 6.25 -14.33
CA ARG A 258 13.29 7.17 -15.16
C ARG A 258 11.86 7.30 -14.64
N SER A 259 11.21 6.21 -14.22
CA SER A 259 9.88 6.25 -13.59
C SER A 259 9.84 7.13 -12.35
N LEU A 260 10.85 7.03 -11.47
CA LEU A 260 10.94 7.80 -10.23
C LEU A 260 10.98 9.32 -10.50
N SER A 261 11.63 9.72 -11.60
CA SER A 261 11.69 11.11 -12.06
C SER A 261 10.42 11.53 -12.80
N LEU A 262 9.89 10.67 -13.68
CA LEU A 262 8.78 10.96 -14.58
C LEU A 262 7.43 11.06 -13.85
N PHE A 263 7.22 10.22 -12.84
CA PHE A 263 5.99 10.18 -12.04
C PHE A 263 6.15 10.80 -10.65
N ALA A 264 7.22 11.57 -10.42
CA ALA A 264 7.59 12.15 -9.13
C ALA A 264 6.49 12.95 -8.40
N ARG A 265 5.44 13.43 -9.11
CA ARG A 265 4.31 14.17 -8.54
C ARG A 265 3.01 13.87 -9.31
N GLY A 266 1.89 13.90 -8.59
CA GLY A 266 0.54 13.96 -9.18
C GLY A 266 -0.11 12.61 -9.53
N PHE A 267 0.57 11.47 -9.34
CA PHE A 267 0.08 10.12 -9.64
C PHE A 267 -0.02 9.26 -8.36
N LEU A 268 -0.74 9.80 -7.37
CA LEU A 268 -0.91 9.29 -6.01
C LEU A 268 0.37 9.24 -5.16
N LEU A 269 1.34 8.40 -5.50
CA LEU A 269 2.64 8.35 -4.81
C LEU A 269 3.56 9.43 -5.38
N THR A 270 4.14 10.27 -4.51
CA THR A 270 5.12 11.29 -4.92
C THR A 270 6.52 10.96 -4.44
N LYS A 271 7.53 11.56 -5.08
CA LYS A 271 8.93 11.51 -4.63
C LYS A 271 9.08 12.06 -3.20
N ARG A 272 8.27 13.05 -2.81
CA ARG A 272 8.21 13.61 -1.46
C ARG A 272 7.75 12.56 -0.44
N ASP A 273 6.71 11.81 -0.78
CA ASP A 273 6.22 10.72 0.07
C ASP A 273 7.28 9.63 0.21
N ILE A 274 7.92 9.20 -0.89
CA ILE A 274 9.01 8.21 -0.89
C ILE A 274 10.15 8.65 0.02
N ASP A 275 10.61 9.90 -0.11
CA ASP A 275 11.70 10.45 0.71
C ASP A 275 11.31 10.52 2.20
N TRP A 276 10.06 10.88 2.51
CA TRP A 276 9.55 10.91 3.88
C TRP A 276 9.44 9.49 4.47
N PHE A 277 8.88 8.52 3.75
CA PHE A 277 8.79 7.12 4.19
C PHE A 277 10.19 6.53 4.41
N GLN A 278 11.12 6.72 3.46
CA GLN A 278 12.51 6.30 3.60
C GLN A 278 13.19 6.94 4.82
N ALA A 279 12.95 8.22 5.07
CA ALA A 279 13.48 8.89 6.26
C ALA A 279 12.89 8.32 7.56
N LYS A 280 11.58 8.06 7.65
CA LYS A 280 10.97 7.48 8.86
C LYS A 280 11.41 6.02 9.08
N TYR A 281 11.57 5.23 8.01
CA TYR A 281 11.87 3.80 8.09
C TYR A 281 13.36 3.50 8.36
N LEU A 282 14.28 4.24 7.72
CA LEU A 282 15.71 3.96 7.82
C LEU A 282 16.47 4.87 8.81
N ARG A 283 16.03 6.10 9.07
CA ARG A 283 16.84 7.05 9.85
C ARG A 283 16.90 6.67 11.33
N GLY A 284 18.04 6.10 11.74
CA GLY A 284 18.23 5.59 13.10
C GLY A 284 18.03 4.07 13.22
N SER A 285 17.89 3.35 12.10
CA SER A 285 18.01 1.89 12.05
C SER A 285 19.46 1.40 12.18
N GLY A 286 20.43 2.20 11.70
CA GLY A 286 21.80 1.75 11.47
C GLY A 286 21.98 0.89 10.22
N ILE A 287 20.92 0.65 9.44
CA ILE A 287 20.94 -0.11 8.18
C ILE A 287 21.28 0.83 7.02
N ASP A 288 22.22 0.42 6.18
CA ASP A 288 22.57 1.15 4.95
C ASP A 288 21.47 0.97 3.88
N PRO A 289 21.09 2.00 3.10
CA PRO A 289 20.11 1.87 2.03
C PRO A 289 20.44 0.82 0.95
N THR A 290 21.69 0.36 0.82
CA THR A 290 22.09 -0.72 -0.08
C THR A 290 21.94 -2.13 0.52
N ASP A 291 21.67 -2.26 1.82
CA ASP A 291 21.52 -3.55 2.51
C ASP A 291 20.36 -4.36 1.89
N PRO A 292 20.57 -5.64 1.52
CA PRO A 292 19.55 -6.44 0.85
C PRO A 292 18.28 -6.67 1.67
N ARG A 293 18.34 -6.50 3.00
CA ARG A 293 17.15 -6.58 3.88
C ARG A 293 16.17 -5.45 3.65
N VAL A 294 16.60 -4.31 3.09
CA VAL A 294 15.70 -3.21 2.69
C VAL A 294 15.66 -3.03 1.17
N SER A 295 16.76 -3.31 0.48
CA SER A 295 16.90 -3.23 -0.98
C SER A 295 17.11 -4.61 -1.58
N PRO A 296 16.07 -5.48 -1.67
CA PRO A 296 16.22 -6.87 -2.11
C PRO A 296 16.82 -7.02 -3.53
N LEU A 297 16.74 -6.01 -4.39
CA LEU A 297 17.42 -5.98 -5.70
C LEU A 297 18.96 -5.97 -5.58
N ARG A 298 19.50 -5.54 -4.43
CA ARG A 298 20.95 -5.42 -4.15
C ARG A 298 21.56 -6.68 -3.53
N ALA A 299 20.80 -7.75 -3.36
CA ALA A 299 21.31 -9.01 -2.84
C ALA A 299 22.39 -9.63 -3.74
N GLU A 300 23.44 -10.19 -3.14
CA GLU A 300 24.55 -10.83 -3.86
C GLU A 300 24.09 -11.99 -4.77
N SER A 301 22.98 -12.64 -4.44
CA SER A 301 22.45 -13.77 -5.20
C SER A 301 20.94 -13.94 -5.06
N LEU A 302 20.22 -13.73 -6.17
CA LEU A 302 18.77 -13.96 -6.32
C LEU A 302 18.42 -15.38 -6.81
N SER A 303 19.39 -16.29 -6.94
CA SER A 303 19.15 -17.65 -7.44
C SER A 303 18.43 -18.51 -6.40
N GLY A 304 17.62 -19.48 -6.83
CA GLY A 304 16.90 -20.36 -5.91
C GLY A 304 15.86 -19.65 -5.02
N LEU A 305 15.46 -18.43 -5.38
CA LEU A 305 14.26 -17.80 -4.83
C LEU A 305 13.01 -18.41 -5.48
N PRO A 306 11.85 -18.37 -4.81
CA PRO A 306 10.65 -18.99 -5.36
C PRO A 306 10.11 -18.24 -6.58
N PRO A 307 9.27 -18.89 -7.42
CA PRO A 307 8.60 -18.25 -8.54
C PRO A 307 7.94 -16.93 -8.13
N ALA A 308 8.01 -15.94 -9.01
CA ALA A 308 7.49 -14.60 -8.74
C ALA A 308 6.34 -14.23 -9.69
N LEU A 309 5.23 -13.77 -9.12
CA LEU A 309 4.19 -13.02 -9.83
C LEU A 309 4.37 -11.55 -9.46
N ILE A 310 4.89 -10.76 -10.39
CA ILE A 310 5.23 -9.36 -10.19
C ILE A 310 4.30 -8.50 -11.05
N VAL A 311 3.74 -7.45 -10.48
CA VAL A 311 2.99 -6.44 -11.23
C VAL A 311 3.54 -5.04 -10.95
N VAL A 312 3.63 -4.22 -11.99
CA VAL A 312 3.98 -2.80 -11.89
C VAL A 312 2.87 -1.94 -12.50
N ALA A 313 2.74 -0.70 -12.06
CA ALA A 313 1.76 0.25 -12.59
C ALA A 313 2.40 1.23 -13.57
N GLY A 314 1.69 1.61 -14.63
CA GLY A 314 2.24 2.44 -15.71
C GLY A 314 2.56 3.88 -15.33
N PHE A 315 1.85 4.44 -14.34
CA PHE A 315 2.02 5.77 -13.76
C PHE A 315 2.51 5.68 -12.30
N ASP A 316 3.64 4.99 -12.09
CA ASP A 316 4.18 4.70 -10.76
C ASP A 316 5.68 5.04 -10.69
N PRO A 317 6.13 5.85 -9.71
CA PRO A 317 7.54 6.05 -9.43
C PRO A 317 8.37 4.75 -9.31
N LEU A 318 7.79 3.69 -8.74
CA LEU A 318 8.47 2.42 -8.45
C LEU A 318 8.46 1.42 -9.63
N ARG A 319 7.86 1.80 -10.77
CA ARG A 319 7.69 0.90 -11.93
C ARG A 319 9.01 0.29 -12.40
N ASP A 320 9.98 1.12 -12.76
CA ASP A 320 11.22 0.66 -13.40
C ASP A 320 12.08 -0.21 -12.45
N GLU A 321 12.01 -0.02 -11.13
CA GLU A 321 12.76 -0.86 -10.17
C GLU A 321 12.08 -2.24 -9.99
N GLY A 322 10.74 -2.30 -10.00
CA GLY A 322 10.02 -3.58 -10.02
C GLY A 322 10.31 -4.38 -11.30
N GLU A 323 10.42 -3.70 -12.45
CA GLU A 323 10.87 -4.30 -13.72
C GLU A 323 12.33 -4.79 -13.64
N GLN A 324 13.22 -4.02 -13.00
CA GLN A 324 14.62 -4.42 -12.77
C GLN A 324 14.72 -5.64 -11.84
N TYR A 325 13.91 -5.73 -10.77
CA TYR A 325 13.86 -6.90 -9.90
C TYR A 325 13.35 -8.15 -10.63
N ALA A 326 12.32 -8.00 -11.46
CA ALA A 326 11.85 -9.07 -12.33
C ALA A 326 12.93 -9.54 -13.33
N ALA A 327 13.71 -8.61 -13.90
CA ALA A 327 14.82 -8.94 -14.79
C ALA A 327 15.97 -9.65 -14.05
N ALA A 328 16.33 -9.19 -12.85
CA ALA A 328 17.38 -9.76 -12.02
C ALA A 328 17.03 -11.18 -11.54
N LEU A 329 15.78 -11.41 -11.12
CA LEU A 329 15.26 -12.75 -10.80
C LEU A 329 15.35 -13.71 -12.00
N ARG A 330 14.93 -13.27 -13.20
CA ARG A 330 15.06 -14.08 -14.43
C ARG A 330 16.52 -14.40 -14.76
N ALA A 331 17.41 -13.42 -14.65
CA ALA A 331 18.85 -13.61 -14.87
C ALA A 331 19.47 -14.61 -13.87
N ALA A 332 18.92 -14.70 -12.65
CA ALA A 332 19.31 -15.67 -11.64
C ALA A 332 18.63 -17.06 -11.77
N GLY A 333 17.85 -17.28 -12.83
CA GLY A 333 17.17 -18.55 -13.12
C GLY A 333 15.79 -18.74 -12.47
N THR A 334 15.27 -17.72 -11.78
CA THR A 334 13.96 -17.78 -11.12
C THR A 334 12.83 -17.59 -12.15
N ALA A 335 11.74 -18.35 -12.03
CA ALA A 335 10.56 -18.20 -12.88
C ALA A 335 9.80 -16.91 -12.53
N VAL A 336 9.50 -16.06 -13.52
CA VAL A 336 8.86 -14.74 -13.28
C VAL A 336 7.75 -14.46 -14.31
N ASP A 337 6.51 -14.35 -13.83
CA ASP A 337 5.39 -13.69 -14.50
C ASP A 337 5.45 -12.19 -14.14
N LEU A 338 5.68 -11.32 -15.13
CA LEU A 338 5.74 -9.87 -14.95
C LEU A 338 4.60 -9.23 -15.74
N ARG A 339 3.80 -8.41 -15.06
CA ARG A 339 2.66 -7.69 -15.63
C ARG A 339 2.85 -6.18 -15.47
N CYS A 340 2.38 -5.41 -16.45
CA CYS A 340 2.43 -3.96 -16.41
C CYS A 340 1.03 -3.39 -16.65
N GLU A 341 0.42 -2.84 -15.59
CA GLU A 341 -0.89 -2.22 -15.63
C GLU A 341 -0.76 -0.77 -16.12
N GLY A 342 -0.55 -0.61 -17.43
CA GLY A 342 -0.16 0.64 -18.05
C GLY A 342 -1.05 1.84 -17.73
N SER A 343 -2.36 1.62 -17.54
CA SER A 343 -3.32 2.71 -17.25
C SER A 343 -3.42 3.12 -15.77
N LEU A 344 -2.72 2.42 -14.86
CA LEU A 344 -2.89 2.54 -13.42
C LEU A 344 -1.75 3.31 -12.74
N THR A 345 -2.02 3.84 -11.55
CA THR A 345 -1.04 4.47 -10.66
C THR A 345 -0.54 3.48 -9.60
N HIS A 346 0.46 3.88 -8.83
CA HIS A 346 0.75 3.24 -7.55
C HIS A 346 -0.52 3.08 -6.69
N GLY A 347 -0.57 2.05 -5.84
CA GLY A 347 -1.67 1.83 -4.90
C GLY A 347 -2.98 1.29 -5.53
N PHE A 348 -3.04 1.04 -6.84
CA PHE A 348 -4.29 0.73 -7.55
C PHE A 348 -5.04 -0.49 -6.99
N LEU A 349 -4.34 -1.42 -6.35
CA LEU A 349 -4.91 -2.63 -5.78
C LEU A 349 -6.01 -2.28 -4.77
N ASN A 350 -5.71 -1.34 -3.86
CA ASN A 350 -6.66 -0.85 -2.86
C ASN A 350 -7.70 0.14 -3.45
N LEU A 351 -7.53 0.56 -4.70
CA LEU A 351 -8.49 1.40 -5.45
C LEU A 351 -9.51 0.58 -6.25
N PHE A 352 -9.46 -0.77 -6.20
CA PHE A 352 -10.47 -1.64 -6.84
C PHE A 352 -11.93 -1.26 -6.52
N PRO A 353 -12.31 -0.76 -5.31
CA PRO A 353 -13.69 -0.37 -5.01
C PRO A 353 -14.22 0.76 -5.90
N LEU A 354 -13.34 1.55 -6.52
CA LEU A 354 -13.72 2.65 -7.41
C LEU A 354 -14.15 2.17 -8.81
N GLY A 355 -13.98 0.88 -9.12
CA GLY A 355 -14.24 0.31 -10.43
C GLY A 355 -13.15 0.63 -11.46
N GLY A 356 -13.54 0.70 -12.74
CA GLY A 356 -12.61 0.99 -13.83
C GLY A 356 -11.51 -0.05 -14.00
N ALA A 357 -10.36 0.38 -14.55
CA ALA A 357 -9.23 -0.51 -14.77
C ALA A 357 -8.65 -1.11 -13.46
N SER A 358 -8.74 -0.41 -12.31
CA SER A 358 -8.28 -0.94 -11.02
C SER A 358 -9.03 -2.21 -10.60
N ALA A 359 -10.35 -2.26 -10.80
CA ALA A 359 -11.15 -3.46 -10.51
C ALA A 359 -10.84 -4.61 -11.48
N THR A 360 -10.58 -4.29 -12.74
CA THR A 360 -10.21 -5.27 -13.77
C THR A 360 -8.86 -5.91 -13.44
N ALA A 361 -7.82 -5.09 -13.29
CA ALA A 361 -6.47 -5.55 -12.95
C ALA A 361 -6.43 -6.35 -11.64
N THR A 362 -7.09 -5.89 -10.59
CA THR A 362 -7.15 -6.63 -9.32
C THR A 362 -7.78 -8.02 -9.50
N SER A 363 -8.84 -8.14 -10.29
CA SER A 363 -9.48 -9.43 -10.61
C SER A 363 -8.56 -10.35 -11.43
N GLU A 364 -7.86 -9.79 -12.42
CA GLU A 364 -6.90 -10.52 -13.25
C GLU A 364 -5.69 -11.02 -12.46
N LEU A 365 -5.18 -10.20 -11.52
CA LEU A 365 -4.06 -10.55 -10.65
C LEU A 365 -4.43 -11.64 -9.65
N ILE A 366 -5.62 -11.60 -9.05
CA ILE A 366 -6.12 -12.66 -8.18
C ILE A 366 -6.33 -13.96 -8.97
N SER A 367 -6.82 -13.89 -10.20
CA SER A 367 -6.92 -15.07 -11.07
C SER A 367 -5.54 -15.61 -11.50
N ALA A 368 -4.55 -14.74 -11.70
CA ALA A 368 -3.17 -15.14 -11.96
C ALA A 368 -2.54 -15.83 -10.74
N LEU A 369 -2.70 -15.25 -9.55
CA LEU A 369 -2.28 -15.83 -8.26
C LEU A 369 -2.82 -17.25 -8.10
N ARG A 370 -4.14 -17.44 -8.29
CA ARG A 370 -4.79 -18.77 -8.28
C ARG A 370 -4.17 -19.74 -9.28
N ALA A 371 -3.89 -19.28 -10.51
CA ALA A 371 -3.34 -20.11 -11.58
C ALA A 371 -1.85 -20.48 -11.39
N HIS A 372 -1.10 -19.70 -10.61
CA HIS A 372 0.24 -20.08 -10.13
C HIS A 372 0.13 -21.06 -8.96
N LEU A 373 -0.72 -20.76 -7.97
CA LEU A 373 -0.96 -21.60 -6.79
C LEU A 373 -1.62 -22.95 -7.10
N SER A 374 -2.16 -23.17 -8.30
CA SER A 374 -2.64 -24.48 -8.75
C SER A 374 -1.55 -25.36 -9.36
N ARG A 375 -0.31 -24.87 -9.49
CA ARG A 375 0.82 -25.57 -10.16
C ARG A 375 1.95 -26.00 -9.22
N VAL A 376 1.96 -25.48 -7.99
CA VAL A 376 3.01 -25.66 -6.96
C VAL A 376 2.54 -26.53 -5.81
#